data_AF-A0A316Z268-F1
#
_entry.id   AF-A0A316Z268-F1
#
_cell.length_a   1.000
_cell.length_b   1.000
_cell.length_c   1.000
_cell.angle_alpha   90.00
_cell.angle_beta   90.00
_cell.angle_gamma   90.00
#
_symmetry.space_group_name_H-M   'P 1'
#
loop_
_entity.id
_entity.type
_entity.pdbx_description
1 polymer ?
#
loop_
_entity_poly.entity_id
_entity_poly.type
_entity_poly.pdbx_seq_one_letter_code
_entity_poly.pdbx_strand_id
1 'polypeptide(L)'
;MDIGTHCALDTCKCLTFLPIACPHCMRRFCETCVPPETHACAAATPAESSSSKPQGADRVRCAVPKCTAYSLELVPAAPGVQRAQPGVAHKAPRCERCRGAFCMRHRSFAAHNCTAAAPRTEGQLRADAAEARRQKAREALMRNFPGFKSK
;
A
#
# COMPACT_ATOMS: atom_id res chain seq x y z
N MET A 1 -11.25 -29.89 13.92
CA MET A 1 -10.60 -28.65 13.46
C MET A 1 -11.14 -27.51 14.29
N ASP A 2 -10.30 -26.87 15.11
CA ASP A 2 -10.69 -25.67 15.86
C ASP A 2 -10.36 -24.42 15.04
N ILE A 3 -11.40 -23.75 14.51
CA ILE A 3 -11.27 -22.64 13.55
C ILE A 3 -11.19 -21.28 14.28
N GLY A 4 -10.98 -21.26 15.59
CA GLY A 4 -10.90 -20.03 16.37
C GLY A 4 -10.50 -20.28 17.82
N THR A 5 -10.33 -19.21 18.57
CA THR A 5 -9.98 -19.27 20.00
C THR A 5 -11.02 -18.53 20.82
N HIS A 6 -11.37 -19.06 21.99
CA HIS A 6 -12.29 -18.37 22.88
C HIS A 6 -11.61 -17.23 23.64
N CYS A 7 -12.38 -16.18 23.91
CA CYS A 7 -11.98 -15.08 24.78
C CYS A 7 -11.60 -15.62 26.18
N ALA A 8 -10.45 -15.18 26.72
CA ALA A 8 -9.97 -15.58 28.05
C ALA A 8 -10.76 -14.96 29.21
N LEU A 9 -11.72 -14.06 28.93
CA LEU A 9 -12.65 -13.56 29.93
C LEU A 9 -13.78 -14.58 30.14
N ASP A 10 -13.88 -15.10 31.37
CA ASP A 10 -14.81 -16.17 31.72
C ASP A 10 -16.29 -15.85 31.50
N THR A 11 -16.64 -14.57 31.59
CA THR A 11 -18.02 -14.08 31.37
C THR A 11 -18.38 -13.95 29.89
N CYS A 12 -17.39 -13.90 28.99
CA CYS A 12 -17.62 -13.70 27.57
C CYS A 12 -17.54 -15.02 26.81
N LYS A 13 -16.40 -15.74 26.91
CA LYS A 13 -16.10 -17.00 26.18
C LYS A 13 -16.47 -17.00 24.69
N CYS A 14 -16.63 -15.84 24.05
CA CYS A 14 -16.93 -15.75 22.62
C CYS A 14 -15.78 -16.31 21.79
N LEU A 15 -16.11 -17.08 20.74
CA LEU A 15 -15.15 -17.60 19.77
C LEU A 15 -14.70 -16.46 18.84
N THR A 16 -13.41 -16.12 18.87
CA THR A 16 -12.78 -15.13 17.99
C THR A 16 -11.87 -15.79 16.97
N PHE A 17 -11.96 -15.31 15.73
CA PHE A 17 -11.09 -15.70 14.63
C PHE A 17 -9.81 -14.87 14.58
N LEU A 18 -9.82 -13.67 15.20
CA LEU A 18 -8.64 -12.81 15.38
C LEU A 18 -8.39 -12.62 16.88
N PRO A 19 -7.77 -13.61 17.56
CA PRO A 19 -7.39 -13.45 18.95
C PRO A 19 -6.33 -12.36 19.13
N ILE A 20 -6.69 -11.33 19.90
CA ILE A 20 -5.79 -10.23 20.23
C ILE A 20 -5.18 -10.52 21.60
N ALA A 21 -3.84 -10.54 21.70
CA ALA A 21 -3.14 -10.72 22.96
C ALA A 21 -3.05 -9.38 23.70
N CYS A 22 -3.41 -9.35 24.98
CA CYS A 22 -3.18 -8.19 25.83
C CYS A 22 -1.66 -7.96 25.99
N PRO A 23 -1.13 -6.74 25.79
CA PRO A 23 0.31 -6.48 25.91
C PRO A 23 0.84 -6.63 27.34
N HIS A 24 -0.03 -6.59 28.35
CA HIS A 24 0.35 -6.67 29.76
C HIS A 24 0.26 -8.10 30.31
N CYS A 25 -0.83 -8.82 30.05
CA CYS A 25 -1.05 -10.16 30.60
C CYS A 25 -0.92 -11.31 29.58
N MET A 26 -0.68 -11.00 28.29
CA MET A 26 -0.48 -11.94 27.19
C MET A 26 -1.63 -12.94 26.94
N ARG A 27 -2.75 -12.81 27.65
CA ARG A 27 -3.99 -13.58 27.41
C ARG A 27 -4.70 -13.08 26.14
N ARG A 28 -5.39 -13.99 25.45
CA ARG A 28 -6.11 -13.73 24.20
C ARG A 28 -7.56 -13.34 24.47
N PHE A 29 -8.00 -12.23 23.91
CA PHE A 29 -9.36 -11.72 24.06
C PHE A 29 -9.99 -11.44 22.69
N CYS A 30 -11.32 -11.33 22.65
CA CYS A 30 -12.03 -10.76 21.51
C CYS A 30 -11.83 -9.24 21.44
N GLU A 31 -12.23 -8.63 20.33
CA GLU A 31 -12.11 -7.18 20.07
C GLU A 31 -12.70 -6.29 21.17
N THR A 32 -13.75 -6.75 21.84
CA THR A 32 -14.44 -5.98 22.89
C THR A 32 -13.81 -6.14 24.27
N CYS A 33 -13.13 -7.26 24.53
CA CYS A 33 -12.60 -7.59 25.85
C CYS A 33 -11.08 -7.38 25.99
N VAL A 34 -10.39 -7.03 24.90
CA VAL A 34 -8.95 -6.71 24.94
C VAL A 34 -8.58 -5.49 25.80
N PRO A 35 -9.41 -4.43 25.97
CA PRO A 35 -9.03 -3.29 26.80
C PRO A 35 -8.79 -3.71 28.26
N PRO A 36 -7.77 -3.18 28.93
CA PRO A 36 -7.39 -3.57 30.29
C PRO A 36 -8.51 -3.33 31.31
N GLU A 37 -9.32 -2.28 31.09
CA GLU A 37 -10.51 -1.94 31.88
C GLU A 37 -11.57 -3.05 31.84
N THR A 38 -11.76 -3.66 30.66
CA THR A 38 -12.87 -4.60 30.40
C THR A 38 -12.61 -5.99 30.96
N HIS A 39 -11.35 -6.42 31.02
CA HIS A 39 -10.99 -7.73 31.55
C HIS A 39 -10.25 -7.66 32.90
N ALA A 40 -10.26 -6.49 33.55
CA ALA A 40 -9.58 -6.22 34.82
C ALA A 40 -8.13 -6.74 34.81
N CYS A 41 -7.32 -6.19 33.91
CA CYS A 41 -5.95 -6.67 33.68
C CYS A 41 -5.09 -6.54 34.94
N ALA A 42 -4.71 -7.66 35.55
CA ALA A 42 -3.87 -7.69 36.76
C ALA A 42 -2.48 -7.06 36.59
N ALA A 43 -1.98 -6.99 35.35
CA ALA A 43 -0.65 -6.44 35.03
C ALA A 43 -0.71 -5.02 34.44
N ALA A 44 -1.89 -4.40 34.35
CA ALA A 44 -2.00 -3.03 33.88
C ALA A 44 -1.65 -2.07 35.03
N THR A 45 -0.46 -1.46 34.96
CA THR A 45 -0.16 -0.28 35.77
C THR A 45 -0.92 0.93 35.20
N PRO A 46 -1.58 1.77 36.01
CA PRO A 46 -2.37 2.92 35.54
C PRO A 46 -1.54 4.10 34.97
N ALA A 47 -0.29 3.87 34.59
CA ALA A 47 0.54 4.84 33.88
C ALA A 47 0.79 4.32 32.46
N GLU A 48 0.88 5.25 31.50
CA GLU A 48 1.08 5.04 30.06
C GLU A 48 -0.18 5.15 29.18
N SER A 49 -1.02 6.16 29.45
CA SER A 49 -1.73 6.93 28.40
C SER A 49 -0.73 7.75 27.58
N SER A 50 0.35 7.12 27.12
CA SER A 50 1.35 7.73 26.27
C SER A 50 0.75 7.79 24.87
N SER A 51 -0.03 8.84 24.60
CA SER A 51 -0.24 9.38 23.26
C SER A 51 1.11 9.75 22.68
N SER A 52 1.91 8.75 22.30
CA SER A 52 3.07 8.93 21.48
C SER A 52 2.52 9.41 20.14
N LYS A 53 2.54 10.74 19.93
CA LYS A 53 2.52 11.33 18.59
C LYS A 53 3.35 10.41 17.71
N PRO A 54 2.81 9.83 16.63
CA PRO A 54 3.62 8.98 15.78
C PRO A 54 4.79 9.84 15.30
N GLN A 55 6.01 9.43 15.65
CA GLN A 55 7.24 10.04 15.20
C GLN A 55 7.32 9.84 13.68
N GLY A 56 6.62 10.69 12.93
CA GLY A 56 6.56 10.68 11.47
C GLY A 56 7.84 11.21 10.81
N ALA A 57 8.92 11.41 11.58
CA ALA A 57 10.21 11.87 11.05
C ALA A 57 10.78 10.88 10.02
N ASP A 58 10.48 9.59 10.18
CA ASP A 58 10.92 8.54 9.26
C ASP A 58 10.02 8.39 8.02
N ARG A 59 9.03 9.25 7.79
CA ARG A 59 8.09 9.09 6.66
C ARG A 59 8.26 10.18 5.61
N VAL A 60 8.18 9.79 4.34
CA VAL A 60 8.20 10.74 3.22
C VAL A 60 6.91 11.55 3.22
N ARG A 61 7.01 12.89 3.13
CA ARG A 61 5.84 13.79 3.05
C ARG A 61 5.06 13.61 1.75
N CYS A 62 3.77 13.96 1.79
CA CYS A 62 2.94 14.02 0.60
C CYS A 62 3.49 15.03 -0.41
N ALA A 63 3.55 14.63 -1.69
CA ALA A 63 4.02 15.50 -2.76
C ALA A 63 3.00 16.58 -3.22
N VAL A 64 1.78 16.61 -2.68
CA VAL A 64 0.80 17.66 -2.99
C VAL A 64 1.20 18.95 -2.29
N PRO A 65 1.25 20.10 -2.99
CA PRO A 65 1.57 21.38 -2.38
C PRO A 65 0.59 21.70 -1.24
N LYS A 66 1.09 22.25 -0.14
CA LYS A 66 0.33 22.60 1.08
C LYS A 66 -0.22 21.41 1.87
N CYS A 67 0.04 20.17 1.48
CA CYS A 67 -0.29 19.00 2.29
C CYS A 67 0.82 18.69 3.29
N THR A 68 0.49 18.62 4.59
CA THR A 68 1.44 18.29 5.67
C THR A 68 1.41 16.83 6.08
N ALA A 69 0.51 16.03 5.50
CA ALA A 69 0.38 14.61 5.80
C ALA A 69 1.53 13.78 5.21
N TYR A 70 1.77 12.62 5.81
CA TYR A 70 2.82 11.69 5.41
C TYR A 70 2.29 10.61 4.46
N SER A 71 3.15 10.15 3.56
CA SER A 71 2.91 8.96 2.75
C SER A 71 3.14 7.68 3.57
N LEU A 72 2.87 6.54 2.96
CA LEU A 72 3.17 5.22 3.52
C LEU A 72 4.65 4.84 3.39
N GLU A 73 5.45 5.66 2.70
CA GLU A 73 6.87 5.38 2.50
C GLU A 73 7.69 5.75 3.72
N LEU A 74 8.41 4.76 4.23
CA LEU A 74 9.43 4.93 5.25
C LEU A 74 10.75 5.30 4.57
N VAL A 75 11.45 6.29 5.12
CA VAL A 75 12.83 6.59 4.78
C VAL A 75 13.67 5.37 5.19
N PRO A 76 14.46 4.77 4.29
CA PRO A 76 15.33 3.67 4.68
C PRO A 76 16.29 4.17 5.76
N ALA A 77 16.41 3.40 6.84
CA ALA A 77 17.37 3.72 7.88
C ALA A 77 18.79 3.70 7.30
N ALA A 78 19.67 4.56 7.81
CA ALA A 78 21.07 4.61 7.40
C ALA A 78 21.71 3.20 7.46
N PRO A 79 22.69 2.91 6.59
CA PRO A 79 23.40 1.63 6.64
C PRO A 79 23.98 1.41 8.05
N GLY A 80 23.54 0.35 8.73
CA GLY A 80 23.94 0.02 10.10
C GLY A 80 22.80 -0.11 11.11
N VAL A 81 21.58 0.34 10.80
CA VAL A 81 20.42 0.15 11.70
C VAL A 81 19.63 -1.09 11.29
N GLN A 82 19.86 -2.21 11.99
CA GLN A 82 19.07 -3.42 11.83
C GLN A 82 17.69 -3.21 12.46
N ARG A 83 16.67 -2.90 11.64
CA ARG A 83 15.27 -3.01 12.10
C ARG A 83 14.93 -4.49 12.22
N ALA A 84 14.69 -4.94 13.44
CA ALA A 84 14.19 -6.27 13.72
C ALA A 84 12.74 -6.40 13.21
N GLN A 85 12.57 -7.09 12.08
CA GLN A 85 11.60 -8.18 11.89
C GLN A 85 11.56 -8.60 10.41
N PRO A 86 11.60 -9.90 10.10
CA PRO A 86 11.38 -10.42 8.74
C PRO A 86 9.89 -10.36 8.41
N GLY A 87 9.36 -9.15 8.27
CA GLY A 87 8.03 -8.89 7.72
C GLY A 87 8.12 -8.63 6.22
N VAL A 88 7.06 -8.95 5.48
CA VAL A 88 6.95 -8.76 4.02
C VAL A 88 7.36 -7.33 3.64
N ALA A 89 8.53 -7.19 3.01
CA ALA A 89 9.08 -5.92 2.55
C ALA A 89 8.35 -5.43 1.30
N HIS A 90 7.12 -4.96 1.46
CA HIS A 90 6.37 -4.37 0.36
C HIS A 90 6.74 -2.88 0.22
N LYS A 91 7.17 -2.50 -0.98
CA LYS A 91 7.49 -1.10 -1.30
C LYS A 91 6.23 -0.26 -1.20
N ALA A 92 6.34 0.93 -0.60
CA ALA A 92 5.20 1.84 -0.49
C ALA A 92 4.65 2.20 -1.89
N PRO A 93 3.31 2.22 -2.05
CA PRO A 93 2.68 2.47 -3.34
C PRO A 93 2.88 3.92 -3.76
N ARG A 94 3.35 4.11 -4.99
CA ARG A 94 3.53 5.41 -5.65
C ARG A 94 2.53 5.54 -6.79
N CYS A 95 2.29 6.76 -7.24
CA CYS A 95 1.46 6.98 -8.42
C CYS A 95 2.10 6.34 -9.65
N GLU A 96 1.35 5.51 -10.37
CA GLU A 96 1.86 4.78 -11.55
C GLU A 96 2.20 5.71 -12.73
N ARG A 97 1.61 6.92 -12.75
CA ARG A 97 1.80 7.93 -13.80
C ARG A 97 2.95 8.87 -13.48
N CYS A 98 2.87 9.60 -12.36
CA CYS A 98 3.86 10.62 -11.99
C CYS A 98 4.92 10.15 -10.98
N ARG A 99 4.81 8.92 -10.45
CA ARG A 99 5.72 8.32 -9.44
C ARG A 99 5.83 9.07 -8.10
N GLY A 100 4.96 10.05 -7.87
CA GLY A 100 4.87 10.80 -6.62
C GLY A 100 4.44 9.92 -5.43
N ALA A 101 4.92 10.29 -4.24
CA ALA A 101 4.53 9.71 -2.96
C ALA A 101 3.44 10.57 -2.31
N PHE A 102 2.32 9.94 -1.96
CA PHE A 102 1.13 10.64 -1.49
C PHE A 102 0.58 10.03 -0.20
N CYS A 103 -0.07 10.85 0.62
CA CYS A 103 -0.81 10.37 1.79
C CYS A 103 -2.07 9.60 1.34
N MET A 104 -2.75 8.94 2.28
CA MET A 104 -3.96 8.15 1.98
C MET A 104 -5.05 8.96 1.27
N ARG A 105 -5.16 10.27 1.55
CA ARG A 105 -6.13 11.17 0.93
C ARG A 105 -5.77 11.59 -0.50
N HIS A 106 -4.49 11.63 -0.85
CA HIS A 106 -4.02 12.11 -2.16
C HIS A 106 -3.45 10.99 -3.05
N ARG A 107 -3.67 9.72 -2.69
CA ARG A 107 -3.12 8.55 -3.41
C ARG A 107 -3.73 8.37 -4.80
N SER A 108 -5.00 8.69 -4.99
CA SER A 108 -5.67 8.55 -6.29
C SER A 108 -5.23 9.64 -7.28
N PHE A 109 -5.31 9.35 -8.57
CA PHE A 109 -4.91 10.29 -9.63
C PHE A 109 -5.66 11.63 -9.56
N ALA A 110 -6.97 11.59 -9.30
CA ALA A 110 -7.80 12.78 -9.17
C ALA A 110 -7.43 13.62 -7.93
N ALA A 111 -7.15 12.97 -6.81
CA ALA A 111 -6.90 13.66 -5.55
C ALA A 111 -5.59 14.47 -5.50
N HIS A 112 -4.62 14.16 -6.39
CA HIS A 112 -3.42 14.97 -6.56
C HIS A 112 -3.33 15.67 -7.93
N ASN A 113 -4.44 15.74 -8.67
CA ASN A 113 -4.49 16.33 -10.01
C ASN A 113 -3.37 15.80 -10.93
N CYS A 114 -3.27 14.49 -11.07
CA CYS A 114 -2.21 13.86 -11.85
C CYS A 114 -2.26 14.28 -13.33
N THR A 115 -1.26 15.01 -13.78
CA THR A 115 -1.12 15.45 -15.18
C THR A 115 -0.24 14.53 -16.04
N ALA A 116 0.52 13.62 -15.43
CA ALA A 116 1.38 12.69 -16.15
C ALA A 116 0.55 11.77 -17.06
N ALA A 117 0.99 11.45 -18.27
CA ALA A 117 0.23 10.59 -19.19
C ALA A 117 -0.07 9.20 -18.59
N ALA A 118 -1.17 8.57 -19.00
CA ALA A 118 -1.42 7.17 -18.65
C ALA A 118 -0.33 6.28 -19.29
N PRO A 119 0.16 5.25 -18.60
CA PRO A 119 1.08 4.29 -19.21
C PRO A 119 0.41 3.61 -20.41
N ARG A 120 1.18 3.35 -21.46
CA ARG A 120 0.65 2.68 -22.65
C ARG A 120 0.23 1.26 -22.30
N THR A 121 -0.97 0.89 -22.70
CA THR A 121 -1.47 -0.47 -22.48
C THR A 121 -0.81 -1.42 -23.47
N GLU A 122 -0.72 -2.71 -23.13
CA GLU A 122 -0.23 -3.72 -24.07
C GLU A 122 -0.99 -3.74 -25.40
N GLY A 123 -2.31 -3.51 -25.35
CA GLY A 123 -3.14 -3.42 -26.56
C GLY A 123 -2.73 -2.27 -27.47
N GLN A 124 -2.45 -1.08 -26.91
CA GLN A 124 -1.94 0.06 -27.67
C GLN A 124 -0.57 -0.24 -28.28
N LEU A 125 0.34 -0.86 -27.53
CA LEU A 125 1.65 -1.26 -28.06
C LEU A 125 1.54 -2.26 -29.22
N ARG A 126 0.60 -3.22 -29.14
CA ARG A 126 0.34 -4.18 -30.22
C ARG A 126 -0.27 -3.51 -31.45
N ALA A 127 -1.17 -2.54 -31.27
CA ALA A 127 -1.78 -1.78 -32.36
C ALA A 127 -0.72 -0.96 -33.11
N ASP A 128 0.11 -0.20 -32.39
CA ASP A 128 1.22 0.56 -32.94
C ASP A 128 2.20 -0.34 -33.70
N ALA A 129 2.53 -1.52 -33.14
CA ALA A 129 3.40 -2.48 -33.81
C ALA A 129 2.76 -3.10 -35.06
N ALA A 130 1.43 -3.24 -35.09
CA ALA A 130 0.72 -3.68 -36.29
C ALA A 130 0.70 -2.58 -37.37
N GLU A 131 0.49 -1.33 -36.98
CA GLU A 131 0.53 -0.18 -37.88
C GLU A 131 1.93 0.03 -38.48
N ALA A 132 2.98 -0.03 -37.65
CA ALA A 132 4.37 0.04 -38.10
C ALA A 132 4.70 -1.07 -39.13
N ARG A 133 4.18 -2.29 -38.93
CA ARG A 133 4.32 -3.38 -39.90
C ARG A 133 3.57 -3.10 -41.21
N ARG A 134 2.36 -2.55 -41.14
CA ARG A 134 1.57 -2.15 -42.33
C ARG A 134 2.27 -1.04 -43.11
N GLN A 135 2.82 -0.03 -42.44
CA GLN A 135 3.54 1.06 -43.07
C GLN A 135 4.79 0.55 -43.80
N LYS A 136 5.60 -0.27 -43.13
CA LYS A 136 6.80 -0.88 -43.74
C LYS A 136 6.46 -1.75 -44.95
N ALA A 137 5.38 -2.52 -44.88
CA ALA A 137 4.90 -3.31 -46.02
C ALA A 137 4.47 -2.42 -47.19
N ARG A 138 3.77 -1.32 -46.93
CA ARG A 138 3.35 -0.35 -47.95
C ARG A 138 4.55 0.31 -48.63
N GLU A 139 5.54 0.74 -47.86
CA GLU A 139 6.77 1.32 -48.39
C GLU A 139 7.55 0.32 -49.27
N ALA A 140 7.64 -0.95 -48.84
CA ALA A 140 8.26 -2.00 -49.64
C ALA A 140 7.51 -2.26 -50.96
N LEU A 141 6.18 -2.24 -50.93
CA LEU A 141 5.36 -2.38 -52.14
C LEU A 141 5.56 -1.20 -53.10
N MET A 142 5.59 0.03 -52.60
CA MET A 142 5.84 1.21 -53.44
C MET A 142 7.23 1.19 -54.07
N ARG A 143 8.25 0.77 -53.29
CA ARG A 143 9.63 0.68 -53.79
C ARG A 143 9.80 -0.40 -54.84
N ASN A 144 9.17 -1.56 -54.65
CA ASN A 144 9.35 -2.72 -55.53
C ASN A 144 8.36 -2.73 -56.72
N PHE A 145 7.22 -2.04 -56.59
CA PHE A 145 6.15 -2.03 -57.58
C PHE A 145 5.62 -0.59 -57.81
N PRO A 146 6.29 0.23 -58.63
CA PRO A 146 5.97 1.65 -58.84
C PRO A 146 4.56 1.92 -59.41
N GLY A 147 3.89 0.91 -59.98
CA GLY A 147 2.51 0.99 -60.49
C GLY A 147 1.44 0.51 -59.51
N PHE A 148 1.80 0.14 -58.27
CA PHE A 148 0.86 -0.40 -57.28
C PHE A 148 -0.06 0.71 -56.74
N LYS A 149 -1.35 0.64 -57.08
CA LYS A 149 -2.39 1.52 -56.53
C LYS A 149 -3.04 0.84 -55.33
N SER A 150 -2.82 1.37 -54.13
CA SER A 150 -3.62 1.03 -52.96
C SER A 150 -5.08 1.41 -53.24
N LYS A 151 -5.99 0.44 -53.17
CA LYS A 151 -7.43 0.70 -53.22
C LYS A 151 -7.92 1.26 -51.89
#